data_AF-A0A848MQN0-F1
#
_entry.id   AF-A0A848MQN0-F1
#
_cell.length_a   1.000
_cell.length_b   1.000
_cell.length_c   1.000
_cell.angle_alpha   90.00
_cell.angle_beta   90.00
_cell.angle_gamma   90.00
#
_symmetry.space_group_name_H-M   'P 1'
#
loop_
_entity.id
_entity.type
_entity.pdbx_description
1 polymer ?
#
loop_
_entity_poly.entity_id
_entity_poly.type
_entity_poly.pdbx_seq_one_letter_code
_entity_poly.pdbx_strand_id
1 'polypeptide(L)'
;MKKIVLILNHLTAGLGSDENAQLSPGGKKTALGPGRTLNPLFQEHDTEIIATLYCGDQYYLDHQEEVNKKFVGFAKKFSADAVLCGPAMHYANFGMMAAQLALAFSEQGIPSVAAMSEENPAFANYTEKINIIKMPKKGGIGLNDSYKNISHFISILAHQNQSS
;
A
#
# COMPACT_ATOMS: atom_id res chain seq x y z
N MET A 1 18.14 -8.17 3.10
CA MET A 1 16.95 -7.67 2.40
C MET A 1 15.65 -8.00 3.11
N LYS A 2 14.93 -6.96 3.54
CA LYS A 2 13.57 -7.03 4.08
C LYS A 2 12.51 -7.11 2.98
N LYS A 3 11.40 -7.77 3.28
CA LYS A 3 10.34 -8.10 2.34
C LYS A 3 9.18 -7.13 2.47
N ILE A 4 8.94 -6.36 1.41
CA ILE A 4 7.82 -5.44 1.32
C ILE A 4 6.71 -6.06 0.46
N VAL A 5 5.48 -5.97 0.92
CA VAL A 5 4.29 -6.22 0.10
C VAL A 5 3.65 -4.89 -0.27
N LEU A 6 3.35 -4.72 -1.56
CA LEU A 6 2.68 -3.54 -2.09
C LEU A 6 1.19 -3.82 -2.29
N ILE A 7 0.30 -2.91 -1.88
CA ILE A 7 -1.13 -2.98 -2.15
C ILE A 7 -1.52 -1.90 -3.15
N LEU A 8 -2.13 -2.31 -4.26
CA LEU A 8 -2.63 -1.42 -5.30
C LEU A 8 -4.13 -1.63 -5.53
N ASN A 9 -4.81 -0.64 -6.11
CA ASN A 9 -6.10 -0.89 -6.76
C ASN A 9 -5.88 -1.41 -8.20
N HIS A 10 -6.97 -1.85 -8.83
CA HIS A 10 -6.98 -2.30 -10.23
C HIS A 10 -6.27 -1.31 -11.19
N LEU A 11 -6.55 -0.01 -11.07
CA LEU A 11 -6.01 1.04 -11.95
C LEU A 11 -4.49 1.21 -11.75
N THR A 12 -4.04 1.37 -10.51
CA THR A 12 -2.61 1.56 -10.22
C THR A 12 -1.80 0.29 -10.43
N ALA A 13 -2.41 -0.89 -10.36
CA ALA A 13 -1.80 -2.16 -10.73
C ALA A 13 -1.67 -2.36 -12.25
N GLY A 14 -2.29 -1.50 -13.07
CA GLY A 14 -2.31 -1.63 -14.53
C GLY A 14 -3.18 -2.78 -15.02
N LEU A 15 -4.26 -3.09 -14.28
CA LEU A 15 -5.18 -4.20 -14.57
C LEU A 15 -6.50 -3.75 -15.21
N GLY A 16 -6.59 -2.50 -15.65
CA GLY A 16 -7.75 -1.95 -16.35
C GLY A 16 -8.09 -0.54 -15.91
N SER A 17 -9.18 -0.02 -16.47
CA SER A 17 -9.79 1.24 -16.04
C SER A 17 -10.96 0.99 -15.08
N ASP A 18 -11.88 1.94 -14.94
CA ASP A 18 -13.03 1.87 -14.03
C ASP A 18 -13.93 0.65 -14.31
N GLU A 19 -13.90 0.08 -15.51
CA GLU A 19 -14.60 -1.19 -15.84
C GLU A 19 -14.18 -2.35 -14.93
N ASN A 20 -12.98 -2.29 -14.36
CA ASN A 20 -12.41 -3.30 -13.46
C ASN A 20 -12.41 -2.84 -12.00
N ALA A 21 -13.20 -1.83 -11.63
CA ALA A 21 -13.36 -1.41 -10.24
C ALA A 21 -13.97 -2.50 -9.35
N GLN A 22 -14.63 -3.50 -9.95
CA GLN A 22 -15.16 -4.70 -9.29
C GLN A 22 -14.23 -5.92 -9.37
N LEU A 23 -12.94 -5.73 -9.72
CA LEU A 23 -11.96 -6.82 -9.77
C LEU A 23 -11.77 -7.48 -8.40
N SER A 24 -11.98 -8.80 -8.31
CA SER A 24 -11.76 -9.55 -7.08
C SER A 24 -10.29 -9.52 -6.59
N PRO A 25 -10.04 -9.67 -5.27
CA PRO A 25 -8.70 -9.61 -4.70
C PRO A 25 -7.74 -10.68 -5.24
N GLY A 26 -6.58 -10.24 -5.72
CA GLY A 26 -5.51 -11.07 -6.30
C GLY A 26 -4.10 -10.60 -5.93
N GLY A 27 -3.08 -11.24 -6.51
CA GLY A 27 -1.68 -10.86 -6.28
C GLY A 27 -0.70 -11.45 -7.29
N LYS A 28 0.46 -10.79 -7.46
CA LYS A 28 1.60 -11.25 -8.27
C LYS A 28 2.90 -11.12 -7.48
N LYS A 29 3.82 -12.09 -7.61
CA LYS A 29 5.15 -12.07 -7.00
C LYS A 29 6.14 -11.17 -7.77
N THR A 30 5.75 -9.92 -7.98
CA THR A 30 6.56 -8.91 -8.67
C THR A 30 6.01 -7.53 -8.35
N ALA A 31 6.82 -6.50 -8.54
CA ALA A 31 6.40 -5.11 -8.44
C ALA A 31 5.54 -4.72 -9.66
N LEU A 32 4.35 -4.17 -9.41
CA LEU A 32 3.45 -3.64 -10.44
C LEU A 32 3.31 -2.12 -10.29
N GLY A 33 2.92 -1.46 -11.40
CA GLY A 33 2.62 -0.03 -11.42
C GLY A 33 3.70 0.84 -10.77
N PRO A 34 3.35 1.71 -9.80
CA PRO A 34 4.32 2.56 -9.09
C PRO A 34 5.37 1.74 -8.33
N GLY A 35 5.08 0.48 -7.99
CA GLY A 35 6.04 -0.45 -7.41
C GLY A 35 7.30 -0.62 -8.25
N ARG A 36 7.21 -0.54 -9.58
CA ARG A 36 8.38 -0.65 -10.47
C ARG A 36 9.36 0.51 -10.28
N THR A 37 8.84 1.70 -9.99
CA THR A 37 9.64 2.89 -9.69
C THR A 37 10.14 2.88 -8.24
N LEU A 38 9.32 2.38 -7.31
CA LEU A 38 9.68 2.30 -5.90
C LEU A 38 10.72 1.20 -5.60
N ASN A 39 10.70 0.07 -6.31
CA ASN A 39 11.52 -1.09 -5.98
C ASN A 39 13.04 -0.79 -5.98
N PRO A 40 13.62 -0.06 -6.96
CA PRO A 40 15.02 0.36 -6.88
C PRO A 40 15.32 1.22 -5.65
N LEU A 41 14.41 2.14 -5.29
CA LEU A 41 14.57 3.00 -4.10
C LEU A 41 14.51 2.19 -2.80
N PHE A 42 13.72 1.13 -2.76
CA PHE A 42 13.71 0.18 -1.65
C PHE A 42 15.04 -0.59 -1.54
N GLN A 43 15.61 -0.99 -2.68
CA GLN A 43 16.88 -1.73 -2.73
C GLN A 43 18.06 -0.92 -2.20
N GLU A 44 18.04 0.41 -2.34
CA GLU A 44 19.00 1.32 -1.70
C GLU A 44 19.01 1.23 -0.16
N HIS A 45 17.98 0.63 0.45
CA HIS A 45 17.81 0.49 1.90
C HIS A 45 17.78 -0.97 2.39
N ASP A 46 18.35 -1.91 1.62
CA ASP A 46 18.30 -3.37 1.91
C ASP A 46 16.86 -3.87 2.09
N THR A 47 15.94 -3.40 1.26
CA THR A 47 14.54 -3.85 1.22
C THR A 47 14.08 -4.09 -0.22
N GLU A 48 13.05 -4.91 -0.42
CA GLU A 48 12.56 -5.26 -1.76
C GLU A 48 11.05 -5.51 -1.76
N ILE A 49 10.36 -5.06 -2.81
CA ILE A 49 8.97 -5.41 -3.08
C ILE A 49 8.90 -6.83 -3.65
N ILE A 50 8.56 -7.80 -2.81
CA ILE A 50 8.51 -9.21 -3.19
C ILE A 50 7.18 -9.61 -3.85
N ALA A 51 6.12 -8.83 -3.61
CA ALA A 51 4.80 -9.09 -4.15
C ALA A 51 3.97 -7.81 -4.20
N THR A 52 3.06 -7.78 -5.17
CA THR A 52 1.98 -6.79 -5.24
C THR A 52 0.64 -7.52 -5.11
N LEU A 53 -0.15 -7.15 -4.12
CA LEU A 53 -1.56 -7.53 -3.99
C LEU A 53 -2.42 -6.42 -4.57
N TYR A 54 -3.57 -6.78 -5.16
CA TYR A 54 -4.46 -5.81 -5.78
C TYR A 54 -5.92 -6.20 -5.64
N CYS A 55 -6.79 -5.20 -5.59
CA CYS A 55 -8.24 -5.35 -5.58
C CYS A 55 -8.89 -4.21 -6.38
N GLY A 56 -10.05 -4.46 -6.97
CA GLY A 56 -10.96 -3.41 -7.39
C GLY A 56 -11.37 -2.60 -6.15
N ASP A 57 -11.31 -1.28 -6.24
CA ASP A 57 -11.59 -0.42 -5.09
C ASP A 57 -13.09 -0.37 -4.76
N GLN A 58 -13.97 -0.52 -5.74
CA GLN A 58 -15.41 -0.74 -5.47
C GLN A 58 -15.68 -2.14 -4.92
N TYR A 59 -15.04 -3.20 -5.46
CA TYR A 59 -15.14 -4.54 -4.89
C TYR A 59 -14.76 -4.55 -3.42
N TYR A 60 -13.68 -3.84 -3.07
CA TYR A 60 -13.23 -3.71 -1.70
C TYR A 60 -14.29 -3.09 -0.81
N LEU A 61 -14.91 -1.98 -1.22
CA LEU A 61 -15.94 -1.30 -0.42
C LEU A 61 -17.12 -2.21 -0.10
N ASP A 62 -17.49 -3.08 -1.04
CA ASP A 62 -18.59 -4.05 -0.89
C ASP A 62 -18.19 -5.29 -0.05
N HIS A 63 -16.90 -5.64 0.01
CA HIS A 63 -16.40 -6.90 0.59
C HIS A 63 -15.22 -6.74 1.57
N GLN A 64 -15.19 -5.64 2.33
CA GLN A 64 -14.03 -5.22 3.14
C GLN A 64 -13.50 -6.34 4.06
N GLU A 65 -14.38 -7.02 4.79
CA GLU A 65 -13.98 -8.06 5.75
C GLU A 65 -13.29 -9.24 5.06
N GLU A 66 -13.83 -9.69 3.93
CA GLU A 66 -13.26 -10.77 3.12
C GLU A 66 -11.88 -10.38 2.59
N VAL A 67 -11.77 -9.19 1.98
CA VAL A 67 -10.52 -8.73 1.38
C VAL A 67 -9.46 -8.51 2.46
N ASN A 68 -9.81 -7.91 3.60
CA ASN A 68 -8.90 -7.70 4.72
C ASN A 68 -8.32 -9.03 5.21
N LYS A 69 -9.17 -10.03 5.49
CA LYS A 69 -8.74 -11.37 5.92
C LYS A 69 -7.81 -12.02 4.90
N LYS A 70 -8.16 -11.95 3.62
CA LYS A 70 -7.38 -12.54 2.52
C LYS A 70 -6.00 -11.88 2.38
N PHE A 71 -5.94 -10.56 2.41
CA PHE A 71 -4.68 -9.81 2.24
C PHE A 71 -3.76 -9.95 3.45
N VAL A 72 -4.28 -9.93 4.67
CA VAL A 72 -3.53 -10.29 5.89
C VAL A 72 -2.95 -11.70 5.76
N GLY A 73 -3.76 -12.67 5.32
CA GLY A 73 -3.31 -14.03 5.08
C GLY A 73 -2.15 -14.11 4.07
N PHE A 74 -2.23 -13.36 2.97
CA PHE A 74 -1.14 -13.29 1.99
C PHE A 74 0.11 -12.63 2.53
N ALA A 75 0.00 -11.51 3.25
CA ALA A 75 1.16 -10.85 3.85
C ALA A 75 1.90 -11.78 4.83
N LYS A 76 1.16 -12.50 5.70
CA LYS A 76 1.72 -13.52 6.59
C LYS A 76 2.40 -14.65 5.81
N LYS A 77 1.73 -15.19 4.78
CA LYS A 77 2.27 -16.26 3.92
C LYS A 77 3.54 -15.85 3.19
N PHE A 78 3.65 -14.59 2.80
CA PHE A 78 4.85 -14.05 2.16
C PHE A 78 5.93 -13.62 3.15
N SER A 79 5.66 -13.71 4.46
CA SER A 79 6.52 -13.24 5.53
C SER A 79 6.91 -11.78 5.30
N ALA A 80 5.93 -10.93 5.02
CA ALA A 80 6.14 -9.51 4.83
C ALA A 80 6.73 -8.89 6.12
N ASP A 81 7.85 -8.19 5.99
CA ASP A 81 8.43 -7.39 7.07
C ASP A 81 7.69 -6.06 7.22
N ALA A 82 7.16 -5.50 6.12
CA ALA A 82 6.23 -4.37 6.15
C ALA A 82 5.34 -4.34 4.89
N VAL A 83 4.25 -3.56 4.96
CA VAL A 83 3.28 -3.41 3.87
C VAL A 83 3.10 -1.94 3.48
N LEU A 84 3.23 -1.64 2.19
CA LEU A 84 2.87 -0.34 1.61
C LEU A 84 1.45 -0.41 1.04
N CYS A 85 0.52 0.37 1.59
CA CYS A 85 -0.82 0.54 1.04
C CYS A 85 -0.91 1.84 0.22
N GLY A 86 -1.08 1.73 -1.11
CA GLY A 86 -0.96 2.87 -2.02
C GLY A 86 0.31 2.77 -2.89
N PRO A 87 0.75 3.86 -3.53
CA PRO A 87 0.30 5.25 -3.37
C PRO A 87 -1.09 5.55 -3.97
N ALA A 88 -1.99 6.10 -3.16
CA ALA A 88 -3.38 6.38 -3.53
C ALA A 88 -3.67 7.81 -4.02
N MET A 89 -2.74 8.75 -3.83
CA MET A 89 -2.93 10.17 -4.22
C MET A 89 -4.26 10.72 -3.66
N HIS A 90 -5.05 11.43 -4.46
CA HIS A 90 -6.35 11.99 -4.06
C HIS A 90 -7.56 11.08 -4.36
N TYR A 91 -7.34 9.86 -4.86
CA TYR A 91 -8.44 8.99 -5.28
C TYR A 91 -9.20 8.46 -4.06
N ALA A 92 -10.47 8.85 -3.92
CA ALA A 92 -11.25 8.61 -2.70
C ALA A 92 -11.38 7.12 -2.35
N ASN A 93 -11.89 6.29 -3.28
CA ASN A 93 -12.12 4.86 -3.00
C ASN A 93 -10.81 4.13 -2.72
N PHE A 94 -9.77 4.38 -3.52
CA PHE A 94 -8.48 3.74 -3.29
C PHE A 94 -7.80 4.24 -2.00
N GLY A 95 -7.96 5.51 -1.64
CA GLY A 95 -7.48 6.04 -0.36
C GLY A 95 -8.14 5.38 0.84
N MET A 96 -9.47 5.20 0.78
CA MET A 96 -10.22 4.49 1.81
C MET A 96 -9.75 3.03 1.92
N MET A 97 -9.64 2.32 0.78
CA MET A 97 -9.11 0.97 0.73
C MET A 97 -7.70 0.88 1.33
N ALA A 98 -6.79 1.80 0.96
CA ALA A 98 -5.43 1.81 1.46
C ALA A 98 -5.36 2.06 2.97
N ALA A 99 -6.15 3.00 3.50
CA ALA A 99 -6.20 3.30 4.93
C ALA A 99 -6.78 2.13 5.73
N GLN A 100 -7.89 1.55 5.28
CA GLN A 100 -8.53 0.43 5.98
C GLN A 100 -7.66 -0.84 5.97
N LEU A 101 -6.97 -1.14 4.86
CA LEU A 101 -6.03 -2.25 4.81
C LEU A 101 -4.81 -2.01 5.70
N ALA A 102 -4.23 -0.81 5.70
CA ALA A 102 -3.14 -0.47 6.63
C ALA A 102 -3.57 -0.65 8.08
N LEU A 103 -4.77 -0.21 8.45
CA LEU A 103 -5.31 -0.45 9.79
C LEU A 103 -5.43 -1.95 10.09
N ALA A 104 -6.03 -2.73 9.17
CA ALA A 104 -6.20 -4.16 9.34
C ALA A 104 -4.87 -4.93 9.46
N PHE A 105 -3.82 -4.52 8.74
CA PHE A 105 -2.48 -5.08 8.90
C PHE A 105 -1.88 -4.73 10.27
N SER A 106 -2.02 -3.46 10.68
CA SER A 106 -1.51 -2.97 11.97
C SER A 106 -2.16 -3.70 13.15
N GLU A 107 -3.47 -3.89 13.13
CA GLU A 107 -4.21 -4.66 14.14
C GLU A 107 -3.77 -6.13 14.23
N GLN A 108 -3.16 -6.65 13.16
CA GLN A 108 -2.62 -8.00 13.07
C GLN A 108 -1.13 -8.07 13.38
N GLY A 109 -0.52 -6.97 13.85
CA GLY A 109 0.90 -6.87 14.17
C GLY A 109 1.83 -6.83 12.96
N ILE A 110 1.29 -6.58 11.75
CA ILE A 110 2.08 -6.44 10.53
C ILE A 110 2.35 -4.95 10.30
N PRO A 111 3.62 -4.51 10.32
CA PRO A 111 3.92 -3.11 10.11
C PRO A 111 3.42 -2.65 8.75
N SER A 112 2.72 -1.53 8.73
CA SER A 112 2.12 -1.03 7.51
C SER A 112 2.00 0.49 7.54
N VAL A 113 1.88 1.04 6.33
CA VAL A 113 1.69 2.47 6.11
C VAL A 113 0.80 2.67 4.90
N ALA A 114 -0.02 3.71 4.94
CA ALA A 114 -0.72 4.19 3.75
C ALA A 114 0.02 5.38 3.13
N ALA A 115 -0.02 5.52 1.81
CA ALA A 115 0.51 6.71 1.13
C ALA A 115 -0.60 7.39 0.33
N MET A 116 -0.94 8.64 0.65
CA MET A 116 -2.02 9.40 0.00
C MET A 116 -1.86 10.91 0.14
N SER A 117 -2.65 11.65 -0.62
CA SER A 117 -2.74 13.12 -0.52
C SER A 117 -3.61 13.53 0.65
N GLU A 118 -3.33 14.70 1.23
CA GLU A 118 -4.20 15.31 2.25
C GLU A 118 -5.59 15.67 1.69
N GLU A 119 -5.70 15.83 0.37
CA GLU A 119 -6.99 16.01 -0.33
C GLU A 119 -7.82 14.71 -0.36
N ASN A 120 -7.24 13.57 0.01
CA ASN A 120 -7.96 12.31 0.09
C ASN A 120 -8.86 12.30 1.35
N PRO A 121 -10.17 11.99 1.24
CA PRO A 121 -11.06 11.94 2.40
C PRO A 121 -10.60 10.99 3.50
N ALA A 122 -9.90 9.91 3.15
CA ALA A 122 -9.37 8.97 4.11
C ALA A 122 -8.24 9.55 4.99
N PHE A 123 -7.54 10.60 4.52
CA PHE A 123 -6.42 11.18 5.24
C PHE A 123 -6.84 11.69 6.63
N ALA A 124 -7.84 12.58 6.67
CA ALA A 124 -8.33 13.16 7.92
C ALA A 124 -8.94 12.10 8.87
N ASN A 125 -9.58 11.06 8.30
CA ASN A 125 -10.27 10.03 9.08
C ASN A 125 -9.33 9.00 9.73
N TYR A 126 -8.10 8.87 9.23
CA TYR A 126 -7.18 7.79 9.60
C TYR A 126 -5.80 8.26 10.05
N THR A 127 -5.43 9.54 9.91
CA THR A 127 -4.08 10.01 10.28
C THR A 127 -3.74 9.85 11.76
N GLU A 128 -4.73 9.73 12.64
CA GLU A 128 -4.53 9.46 14.07
C GLU A 128 -4.53 7.96 14.41
N LYS A 129 -4.90 7.11 13.45
CA LYS A 129 -5.10 5.65 13.65
C LYS A 129 -3.99 4.81 13.05
N ILE A 130 -3.35 5.30 11.99
CA ILE A 130 -2.32 4.60 11.23
C ILE A 130 -1.23 5.56 10.79
N ASN A 131 -0.09 5.01 10.41
CA ASN A 131 0.93 5.77 9.71
C ASN A 131 0.43 6.13 8.30
N ILE A 132 0.49 7.41 7.95
CA ILE A 132 0.20 7.90 6.60
C ILE A 132 1.36 8.77 6.10
N ILE A 133 1.92 8.41 4.95
CA ILE A 133 2.90 9.23 4.24
C ILE A 133 2.15 10.16 3.29
N LYS A 134 2.29 11.46 3.53
CA LYS A 134 1.77 12.51 2.66
C LYS A 134 2.46 12.47 1.30
N MET A 135 1.68 12.61 0.25
CA MET A 135 2.18 12.71 -1.12
C MET A 135 1.30 13.68 -1.95
N PRO A 136 1.76 14.20 -3.09
CA PRO A 136 0.93 15.07 -3.90
C PRO A 136 -0.25 14.32 -4.52
N LYS A 137 -1.29 15.08 -4.87
CA LYS A 137 -2.34 14.63 -5.78
C LYS A 137 -1.76 14.30 -7.16
N LYS A 138 -2.46 13.52 -7.98
CA LYS A 138 -2.10 13.33 -9.40
C LYS A 138 -1.93 14.68 -10.09
N GLY A 139 -0.82 14.83 -10.82
CA GLY A 139 -0.43 16.08 -11.49
C GLY A 139 0.22 17.12 -10.58
N GLY A 140 0.32 16.88 -9.28
CA GLY A 140 1.04 17.75 -8.35
C GLY A 140 2.57 17.61 -8.44
N ILE A 141 3.27 18.56 -7.82
CA ILE A 141 4.74 18.60 -7.74
C ILE A 141 5.22 17.79 -6.52
N GLY A 142 6.39 17.15 -6.62
CA GLY A 142 7.01 16.45 -5.48
C GLY A 142 6.76 14.93 -5.42
N LEU A 143 6.31 14.31 -6.52
CA LEU A 143 6.05 12.86 -6.55
C LEU A 143 7.33 12.04 -6.31
N ASN A 144 8.45 12.45 -6.92
CA ASN A 144 9.74 11.75 -6.75
C ASN A 144 10.25 11.82 -5.31
N ASP A 145 10.13 12.97 -4.66
CA ASP A 145 10.52 13.13 -3.25
C ASP A 145 9.60 12.32 -2.34
N SER A 146 8.31 12.24 -2.67
CA SER A 146 7.37 11.37 -1.97
C SER A 146 7.75 9.90 -2.10
N TYR A 147 8.18 9.45 -3.28
CA TYR A 147 8.65 8.07 -3.47
C TYR A 147 9.90 7.74 -2.65
N LYS A 148 10.86 8.67 -2.58
CA LYS A 148 12.04 8.52 -1.70
C LYS A 148 11.64 8.47 -0.22
N ASN A 149 10.70 9.32 0.21
CA ASN A 149 10.22 9.30 1.58
C ASN A 149 9.47 8.00 1.90
N ILE A 150 8.65 7.51 0.96
CA ILE A 150 7.96 6.21 1.06
C ILE A 150 8.96 5.08 1.23
N SER A 151 9.97 4.98 0.36
CA SER A 151 10.95 3.90 0.44
C SER A 151 11.74 3.96 1.75
N HIS A 152 12.17 5.16 2.15
CA HIS A 152 12.95 5.35 3.38
C HIS A 152 12.16 4.97 4.64
N PHE A 153 10.96 5.52 4.83
CA PHE A 153 10.16 5.30 6.04
C PHE A 153 9.77 3.83 6.20
N ILE A 154 9.31 3.19 5.12
CA ILE A 154 8.91 1.78 5.15
C ILE A 154 10.10 0.87 5.39
N SER A 155 11.27 1.22 4.86
CA SER A 155 12.49 0.46 5.13
C SER A 155 12.85 0.49 6.61
N ILE A 156 12.79 1.67 7.24
CA ILE A 156 12.98 1.80 8.70
C ILE A 156 11.98 0.91 9.44
N LEU A 157 10.70 0.99 9.09
CA LEU A 157 9.64 0.23 9.72
C LEU A 157 9.86 -1.29 9.59
N ALA A 158 10.30 -1.77 8.43
CA ALA A 158 10.59 -3.18 8.18
C ALA A 158 11.79 -3.70 8.99
N HIS A 159 12.77 -2.85 9.29
CA HIS A 159 13.95 -3.20 10.09
C HIS A 159 13.70 -3.13 11.61
N GLN A 160 12.76 -2.31 12.09
CA GLN A 160 12.45 -2.15 13.52
C GLN A 160 11.86 -3.41 14.18
N ASN A 161 11.23 -4.29 13.41
CA ASN A 161 10.56 -5.52 13.90
C ASN A 161 11.51 -6.63 14.41
N GLN A 162 12.75 -6.31 14.76
CA GLN A 162 13.76 -7.25 15.28
C GLN A 162 14.26 -6.92 16.70
N SER A 163 13.67 -5.95 17.39
CA SER A 163 13.98 -5.70 18.80
C SER A 163 13.02 -6.47 19.72
N SER A 164 13.12 -7.79 19.77
CA SER A 164 12.54 -8.65 20.81
C SER A 164 13.33 -9.94 20.94
#